data_AF-A0A973MY08-F1
#
_entry.id   AF-A0A973MY08-F1
#
_cell.length_a   1.000
_cell.length_b   1.000
_cell.length_c   1.000
_cell.angle_alpha   90.00
_cell.angle_beta   90.00
_cell.angle_gamma   90.00
#
_symmetry.space_group_name_H-M   'P 1'
#
loop_
_entity.id
_entity.type
_entity.pdbx_description
1 polymer ?
#
loop_
_entity_poly.entity_id
_entity_poly.type
_entity_poly.pdbx_seq_one_letter_code
_entity_poly.pdbx_strand_id
1 'polypeptide(L)' 'MSMLPNSQEARDVAYQLHPYTNARTHQQAGPLVIERGDGPYVFDASGKRYFEAM' A
#
# COMPACT_ATOMS: atom_id res chain seq x y z
N MET A 1 -8.95 21.99 8.55
CA MET A 1 -8.31 21.03 9.46
C MET A 1 -7.16 20.35 8.74
N SER A 2 -5.98 20.25 9.35
CA SER A 2 -4.93 19.32 8.86
C SER A 2 -5.46 17.91 9.04
N MET A 3 -5.47 17.08 7.99
CA MET A 3 -5.70 15.65 8.18
C MET A 3 -4.55 15.08 9.01
N LEU A 4 -4.86 14.23 9.99
CA LEU A 4 -3.90 13.46 10.78
C LEU A 4 -4.20 11.98 10.52
N PRO A 5 -3.65 11.39 9.43
CA PRO A 5 -3.97 10.02 9.07
C PRO A 5 -3.36 9.02 10.06
N ASN A 6 -4.14 8.01 10.44
CA ASN A 6 -3.82 7.04 11.50
C ASN A 6 -3.57 5.61 11.00
N SER A 7 -3.49 5.40 9.69
CA SER A 7 -3.06 4.14 9.07
C SER A 7 -1.91 4.36 8.09
N GLN A 8 -1.19 3.30 7.72
CA GLN A 8 -0.10 3.38 6.74
C GLN A 8 -0.64 3.80 5.36
N GLU A 9 -1.77 3.21 4.96
CA GLU A 9 -2.49 3.49 3.71
C GLU A 9 -2.96 4.94 3.64
N ALA A 10 -3.53 5.46 4.73
CA ALA A 10 -4.04 6.82 4.76
C ALA A 10 -2.90 7.86 4.72
N ARG A 11 -1.74 7.55 5.31
CA ARG A 11 -0.54 8.39 5.20
C ARG A 11 0.05 8.33 3.80
N ASP A 12 0.09 7.16 3.19
CA ASP A 12 0.57 6.96 1.83
C ASP A 12 -0.28 7.76 0.82
N VAL A 13 -1.61 7.63 0.87
CA VAL A 13 -2.53 8.44 0.04
C VAL A 13 -2.34 9.94 0.24
N ALA A 14 -2.02 10.38 1.46
CA ALA A 14 -1.88 11.80 1.78
C ALA A 14 -0.55 12.41 1.30
N TYR A 15 0.54 11.63 1.23
CA TYR A 15 1.88 12.19 1.11
C TYR A 15 2.79 11.54 0.06
N GLN A 16 2.47 10.33 -0.42
CA GLN A 16 3.30 9.58 -1.35
C GLN A 16 2.70 9.65 -2.76
N LEU A 17 3.45 10.17 -3.73
CA LEU A 17 3.09 10.09 -5.14
C LEU A 17 3.79 8.88 -5.78
N HIS A 18 3.02 7.82 -6.05
CA HIS A 18 3.57 6.58 -6.62
C HIS A 18 3.92 6.73 -8.11
N PRO A 19 5.12 6.27 -8.52
CA PRO A 19 5.45 6.17 -9.94
C PRO A 19 4.59 5.08 -10.61
N TYR A 20 4.38 5.20 -11.93
CA TYR A 20 3.65 4.23 -12.76
C TYR A 20 2.26 3.81 -12.24
N THR A 21 1.62 4.66 -11.43
CA THR A 21 0.32 4.39 -10.81
C THR A 21 -0.69 5.47 -11.19
N ASN A 22 -1.94 5.11 -11.46
CA ASN A 22 -3.00 6.10 -11.65
C ASN A 22 -3.32 6.78 -10.32
N ALA A 23 -2.92 8.04 -10.16
CA ALA A 23 -3.07 8.80 -8.93
C ALA A 23 -4.53 8.96 -8.47
N ARG A 24 -5.49 9.10 -9.40
CA ARG A 24 -6.92 9.24 -9.04
C ARG A 24 -7.50 7.94 -8.52
N THR A 25 -7.20 6.83 -9.18
CA THR A 25 -7.63 5.50 -8.72
C THR A 25 -6.97 5.16 -7.39
N HIS A 26 -5.67 5.43 -7.24
CA HIS A 26 -4.94 5.19 -6.00
C HIS A 26 -5.52 5.97 -4.82
N GLN A 27 -5.88 7.24 -5.01
CA GLN A 27 -6.52 8.05 -3.96
C GLN A 27 -7.85 7.45 -3.46
N GLN A 28 -8.57 6.72 -4.32
CA GLN A 28 -9.87 6.11 -3.98
C GLN A 28 -9.72 4.70 -3.39
N ALA A 29 -8.84 3.88 -3.96
CA ALA A 29 -8.67 2.47 -3.58
C ALA A 29 -7.63 2.25 -2.47
N GLY A 30 -6.69 3.17 -2.31
CA GLY A 30 -5.52 3.02 -1.45
C GLY A 30 -4.43 2.10 -2.03
N PRO A 31 -3.23 2.07 -1.40
CA PRO A 31 -2.17 1.13 -1.75
C PRO A 31 -2.43 -0.28 -1.21
N LEU A 32 -1.73 -1.26 -1.78
CA LEU A 32 -1.50 -2.55 -1.12
C LEU A 32 -0.17 -2.47 -0.35
N VAL A 33 -0.23 -2.47 0.98
CA VAL A 33 0.98 -2.38 1.82
C VAL A 33 1.53 -3.77 2.09
N ILE A 34 2.77 -4.02 1.68
CA ILE A 34 3.51 -5.26 1.96
C ILE A 34 4.36 -5.08 3.22
N GLU A 35 4.20 -5.98 4.20
CA GLU A 35 4.88 -5.89 5.50
C GLU A 35 6.06 -6.86 5.62
N ARG A 36 5.99 -8.05 4.99
CA ARG A 36 7.01 -9.10 5.15
C ARG A 36 7.17 -9.95 3.88
N GLY A 37 8.37 -10.50 3.69
CA GLY A 37 8.67 -11.55 2.71
C GLY A 37 9.05 -12.90 3.35
N ASP A 38 8.82 -14.00 2.62
CA ASP A 38 9.25 -15.36 2.95
C ASP A 38 9.45 -16.20 1.67
N GLY A 39 10.71 -16.43 1.30
CA GLY A 39 11.03 -17.08 0.02
C GLY A 39 10.39 -16.32 -1.16
N PRO A 40 9.65 -16.99 -2.06
CA PRO A 40 8.98 -16.34 -3.18
C PRO A 40 7.60 -15.77 -2.83
N TYR A 41 7.33 -15.53 -1.55
CA TYR A 41 6.03 -15.02 -1.09
C TYR A 41 6.18 -13.69 -0.34
N VAL A 42 5.17 -12.84 -0.46
CA VAL A 42 5.02 -11.60 0.31
C VAL A 42 3.71 -11.61 1.09
N PHE A 43 3.67 -10.85 2.19
CA PHE A 43 2.51 -10.74 3.07
C PHE A 43 2.11 -9.28 3.17
N ASP A 44 0.82 -8.99 2.98
CA ASP A 44 0.29 -7.66 3.23
C ASP A 44 0.12 -7.38 4.73
N ALA A 45 -0.18 -6.12 5.07
CA ALA A 45 -0.40 -5.67 6.45
C ALA A 45 -1.59 -6.36 7.17
N SER A 46 -2.45 -7.08 6.43
CA SER A 46 -3.53 -7.91 7.01
C SER A 46 -3.10 -9.38 7.24
N GLY A 47 -1.86 -9.72 6.87
CA GLY A 47 -1.30 -11.06 6.96
C GLY A 47 -1.64 -11.97 5.78
N LYS A 48 -2.31 -11.47 4.74
CA LYS A 48 -2.62 -12.27 3.56
C LYS A 48 -1.37 -12.48 2.72
N ARG A 49 -1.17 -13.73 2.30
CA ARG A 49 0.01 -14.20 1.56
C ARG A 49 -0.23 -14.15 0.05
N TYR A 50 0.78 -13.69 -0.68
CA TYR A 50 0.82 -13.63 -2.14
C TYR A 50 2.09 -14.32 -2.64
N PHE A 51 2.02 -14.97 -3.79
CA PHE A 51 3.20 -15.45 -4.50
C PHE A 51 3.73 -14.31 -5.37
N GLU A 52 4.97 -13.90 -5.15
CA GLU A 52 5.61 -12.79 -5.86
C GLU A 52 6.26 -13.35 -7.14
N ALA A 53 5.49 -13.33 -8.22
CA ALA A 53 5.81 -14.08 -9.42
C ALA A 53 6.75 -13.35 -10.39
N MET A 54 6.81 -12.01 -10.35
CA MET A 54 7.51 -11.17 -11.35
C MET A 54 7.89 -9.80 -10.82
#